data_AF-A0A2S8FD84-F1
#
_entry.id   AF-A0A2S8FD84-F1
#
_cell.length_a   1.000
_cell.length_b   1.000
_cell.length_c   1.000
_cell.angle_alpha   90.00
_cell.angle_beta   90.00
_cell.angle_gamma   90.00
#
_symmetry.space_group_name_H-M   'P 1'
#
loop_
_entity.id
_entity.type
_entity.pdbx_description
1 polymer ?
#
loop_
_entity_poly.entity_id
_entity_poly.type
_entity_poly.pdbx_seq_one_letter_code
_entity_poly.pdbx_strand_id
1 'polypeptide(L)'
;MSSIDMPLTANLTAPYVAYAYSYPHKSSYGELTPAVSLDELWQQENRRNLFLYVHLPFCEMRCGFCNLFARAGGDDATYDLYLDSVERQARRMSAATVGDRSVARLALGGGTPTVLSAAQLDRLFQMLVRYFDADPRQIPMSVESSPKTASQEKLDLLRQWGVERVSIGVQSFVESEVHSIGRPQQSAEVHGALSRIKQAGFPVLNIDLIYGQPQQTLASWNESLDAALRYKPEEIFLYPLYVRPQTGLGRRDIPLESDPPQTIELYRAGRDRLLAAGYRQLSMRSFTLKSETDDEGPEYCCQSDGMLGLGAGARSYATRLHYSSRFAVQAAGVKTILDQWVTRTEEDFGKADWGIWLTEEERQRRFIIQSLLHYKGLQRQRFIEAFGLTPETRIPELRELIDADWIEQDDDVLRLTSEGMAMSDAIGPALYSASCREALEAFAAK
;
A
#
# COMPACT_ATOMS: atom_id res chain seq x y z
N MET A 1 -21.70 26.23 21.82
CA MET A 1 -20.52 25.64 22.48
C MET A 1 -19.56 25.27 21.35
N SER A 2 -18.41 25.95 21.29
CA SER A 2 -17.41 25.76 20.24
C SER A 2 -16.83 24.35 20.31
N SER A 3 -16.62 23.73 19.16
CA SER A 3 -16.13 22.36 18.95
C SER A 3 -14.66 22.13 19.34
N ILE A 4 -14.14 22.85 20.34
CA ILE A 4 -12.68 22.96 20.60
C ILE A 4 -12.22 22.13 21.81
N ASP A 5 -13.10 21.63 22.69
CA ASP A 5 -12.70 20.89 23.91
C ASP A 5 -13.28 19.47 24.03
N MET A 6 -13.70 18.84 22.93
CA MET A 6 -14.10 17.42 22.99
C MET A 6 -12.87 16.51 22.83
N PRO A 7 -12.73 15.46 23.67
CA PRO A 7 -11.63 14.50 23.53
C PRO A 7 -11.69 13.86 22.14
N LEU A 8 -10.52 13.58 21.56
CA LEU A 8 -10.32 13.00 20.24
C LEU A 8 -11.24 11.81 20.02
N THR A 9 -11.35 10.91 21.00
CA THR A 9 -12.17 9.71 20.93
C THR A 9 -13.66 10.02 20.80
N ALA A 10 -14.15 11.12 21.35
CA ALA A 10 -15.53 11.57 21.16
C ALA A 10 -15.79 12.15 19.75
N ASN A 11 -14.74 12.54 19.02
CA ASN A 11 -14.83 13.02 17.64
C ASN A 11 -14.63 11.91 16.59
N LEU A 12 -14.09 10.75 16.99
CA LEU A 12 -13.88 9.59 16.10
C LEU A 12 -15.11 8.69 16.05
N THR A 13 -16.20 9.21 15.47
CA THR A 13 -17.48 8.49 15.35
C THR A 13 -17.59 7.59 14.12
N ALA A 14 -16.76 7.81 13.10
CA ALA A 14 -16.69 6.97 11.89
C ALA A 14 -15.35 6.19 11.86
N PRO A 15 -15.36 4.84 11.92
CA PRO A 15 -14.15 4.03 11.92
C PRO A 15 -13.31 4.12 10.64
N TYR A 16 -13.93 4.31 9.47
CA TYR A 16 -13.24 4.15 8.17
C TYR A 16 -13.03 5.47 7.41
N VAL A 17 -12.27 6.39 8.00
CA VAL A 17 -11.93 7.67 7.37
C VAL A 17 -10.96 7.47 6.22
N ALA A 18 -9.73 7.04 6.50
CA ALA A 18 -8.72 6.78 5.48
C ALA A 18 -7.61 5.85 5.95
N TYR A 19 -7.15 4.99 5.04
CA TYR A 19 -6.01 4.14 5.33
C TYR A 19 -4.70 4.93 5.44
N ALA A 20 -4.07 4.92 6.62
CA ALA A 20 -2.79 5.57 6.90
C ALA A 20 -1.57 4.66 6.62
N TYR A 21 -1.50 4.08 5.41
CA TYR A 21 -0.38 3.22 4.97
C TYR A 21 0.94 3.98 4.72
N SER A 22 0.90 5.30 4.77
CA SER A 22 2.05 6.17 4.66
C SER A 22 1.76 7.48 5.37
N TYR A 23 2.77 8.06 5.99
CA TYR A 23 2.72 9.41 6.52
C TYR A 23 3.95 10.22 6.06
N PRO A 24 3.77 11.46 5.58
CA PRO A 24 2.51 12.03 5.10
C PRO A 24 1.95 11.25 3.91
N HIS A 25 0.63 11.30 3.70
CA HIS A 25 0.01 10.64 2.55
C HIS A 25 0.38 11.36 1.25
N LYS A 26 0.56 10.64 0.13
CA LYS A 26 1.05 11.22 -1.15
C LYS A 26 0.24 12.41 -1.68
N SER A 27 -1.03 12.53 -1.30
CA SER A 27 -1.87 13.69 -1.64
C SER A 27 -1.43 14.99 -0.98
N SER A 28 -0.57 14.95 0.05
CA SER A 28 0.03 16.14 0.64
C SER A 28 1.27 16.63 -0.12
N TYR A 29 1.71 15.92 -1.17
CA TYR A 29 2.91 16.30 -1.92
C TYR A 29 2.60 17.48 -2.85
N GLY A 30 3.59 18.33 -3.06
CA GLY A 30 3.51 19.49 -3.94
C GLY A 30 4.73 19.64 -4.84
N GLU A 31 4.74 20.71 -5.62
CA GLU A 31 5.87 21.04 -6.49
C GLU A 31 7.10 21.44 -5.67
N LEU A 32 8.27 20.92 -6.03
CA LEU A 32 9.55 21.27 -5.41
C LEU A 32 10.24 22.33 -6.26
N THR A 33 10.40 23.53 -5.70
CA THR A 33 11.01 24.68 -6.38
C THR A 33 12.18 25.23 -5.56
N PRO A 34 13.44 25.08 -6.01
CA PRO A 34 13.85 24.34 -7.21
C PRO A 34 13.67 22.82 -7.05
N ALA A 35 13.63 22.10 -8.18
CA ALA A 35 13.67 20.64 -8.17
C ALA A 35 14.98 20.15 -7.54
N VAL A 36 14.91 19.05 -6.79
CA VAL A 36 16.03 18.55 -5.97
C VAL A 36 16.85 17.54 -6.77
N SER A 37 18.18 17.69 -6.79
CA SER A 37 19.08 16.72 -7.42
C SER A 37 19.06 15.39 -6.67
N LEU A 38 18.81 14.28 -7.39
CA LEU A 38 18.83 12.96 -6.78
C LEU A 38 20.24 12.54 -6.37
N ASP A 39 21.29 12.98 -7.07
CA ASP A 39 22.66 12.66 -6.70
C ASP A 39 22.99 13.28 -5.33
N GLU A 40 22.68 14.56 -5.15
CA GLU A 40 22.94 15.28 -3.89
C GLU A 40 22.11 14.72 -2.74
N LEU A 41 20.84 14.41 -3.01
CA LEU A 41 19.94 13.82 -2.03
C LEU A 41 20.48 12.46 -1.57
N TRP A 42 20.62 11.51 -2.49
CA TRP A 42 20.91 10.13 -2.13
C TRP A 42 22.33 9.91 -1.66
N GLN A 43 23.31 10.77 -2.00
CA GLN A 43 24.66 10.72 -1.44
C GLN A 43 24.68 10.83 0.09
N GLN A 44 23.73 11.57 0.68
CA GLN A 44 23.65 11.82 2.12
C GLN A 44 22.81 10.78 2.87
N GLU A 45 22.09 9.93 2.15
CA GLU A 45 21.16 8.95 2.73
C GLU A 45 21.85 7.63 3.08
N ASN A 46 21.31 6.95 4.10
CA ASN A 46 21.64 5.55 4.33
C ASN A 46 20.96 4.70 3.24
N ARG A 47 21.78 4.06 2.40
CA ARG A 47 21.32 3.25 1.25
C ARG A 47 21.35 1.75 1.54
N ARG A 48 21.49 1.36 2.81
CA ARG A 48 21.36 -0.03 3.24
C ARG A 48 19.91 -0.37 3.49
N ASN A 49 19.55 -1.61 3.22
CA ASN A 49 18.22 -2.17 3.47
C ASN A 49 17.09 -1.42 2.74
N LEU A 50 17.33 -0.95 1.51
CA LEU A 50 16.29 -0.24 0.75
C LEU A 50 15.14 -1.16 0.34
N PHE A 51 13.93 -0.62 0.36
CA PHE A 51 12.80 -1.23 -0.33
C PHE A 51 12.74 -0.71 -1.78
N LEU A 52 12.89 -1.61 -2.76
CA LEU A 52 12.71 -1.27 -4.17
C LEU A 52 11.30 -1.64 -4.63
N TYR A 53 10.53 -0.62 -5.04
CA TYR A 53 9.17 -0.77 -5.52
C TYR A 53 9.05 -0.31 -6.96
N VAL A 54 8.42 -1.12 -7.81
CA VAL A 54 8.09 -0.75 -9.18
C VAL A 54 6.58 -0.61 -9.32
N HIS A 55 6.15 0.59 -9.72
CA HIS A 55 4.76 0.87 -10.02
C HIS A 55 4.48 0.60 -11.49
N LEU A 56 3.53 -0.29 -11.77
CA LEU A 56 3.03 -0.59 -13.12
C LEU A 56 1.59 -0.10 -13.22
N PRO A 57 1.30 1.05 -13.85
CA PRO A 57 0.00 1.74 -13.79
C PRO A 57 -1.03 1.16 -14.76
N PHE A 58 -0.91 -0.12 -15.14
CA PHE A 58 -1.76 -0.76 -16.13
C PHE A 58 -2.62 -1.83 -15.48
N CYS A 59 -3.90 -1.85 -15.81
CA CYS A 59 -4.84 -2.89 -15.44
C CYS A 59 -5.55 -3.41 -16.68
N GLU A 60 -6.02 -4.65 -16.63
CA GLU A 60 -6.93 -5.17 -17.65
C GLU A 60 -8.25 -4.36 -17.67
N MET A 61 -8.74 -4.02 -16.48
CA MET A 61 -9.92 -3.17 -16.32
C MET A 61 -9.78 -2.18 -15.17
N ARG A 62 -10.59 -1.13 -15.18
CA ARG A 62 -10.63 -0.14 -14.12
C ARG A 62 -11.81 -0.41 -13.19
N CYS A 63 -11.51 -0.88 -11.97
CA CYS A 63 -12.51 -1.14 -10.94
C CYS A 63 -13.22 0.18 -10.54
N GLY A 64 -14.51 0.11 -10.21
CA GLY A 64 -15.32 1.28 -9.84
C GLY A 64 -14.81 2.00 -8.60
N PHE A 65 -14.25 1.28 -7.62
CA PHE A 65 -13.72 1.84 -6.37
C PHE A 65 -12.25 2.29 -6.45
N CYS A 66 -11.53 1.99 -7.54
CA CYS A 66 -10.09 2.16 -7.61
C CYS A 66 -9.69 3.65 -7.57
N ASN A 67 -8.93 4.02 -6.54
CA ASN A 67 -8.34 5.34 -6.31
C ASN A 67 -6.82 5.37 -6.62
N LEU A 68 -6.27 4.30 -7.19
CA LEU A 68 -4.86 4.20 -7.54
C LEU A 68 -4.56 4.94 -8.85
N PHE A 69 -3.28 5.27 -9.04
CA PHE A 69 -2.78 5.81 -10.29
C PHE A 69 -2.66 4.67 -11.32
N ALA A 70 -3.78 4.35 -11.98
CA ALA A 70 -3.84 3.27 -12.93
C ALA A 70 -4.78 3.58 -14.10
N ARG A 71 -4.49 3.01 -15.26
CA ARG A 71 -5.33 3.03 -16.46
C ARG A 71 -5.72 1.60 -16.86
N ALA A 72 -6.92 1.48 -17.43
CA ALA A 72 -7.34 0.25 -18.08
C ALA A 72 -6.75 0.17 -19.49
N GLY A 73 -6.44 -1.04 -19.92
CA GLY A 73 -5.98 -1.36 -21.26
C GLY A 73 -4.55 -0.92 -21.57
N GLY A 74 -4.17 -1.14 -22.81
CA GLY A 74 -2.81 -1.05 -23.32
C GLY A 74 -2.52 -2.27 -24.20
N ASP A 75 -1.51 -2.15 -25.04
CA ASP A 75 -0.96 -3.22 -25.85
C ASP A 75 0.53 -3.39 -25.52
N ASP A 76 1.15 -4.44 -26.08
CA ASP A 76 2.55 -4.73 -25.83
C ASP A 76 3.46 -3.54 -26.18
N ALA A 77 3.17 -2.81 -27.27
CA ALA A 77 3.91 -1.62 -27.65
C ALA A 77 3.82 -0.49 -26.60
N THR A 78 2.63 -0.26 -26.03
CA THR A 78 2.45 0.70 -24.93
C THR A 78 3.24 0.29 -23.70
N TYR A 79 3.23 -1.00 -23.37
CA TYR A 79 3.96 -1.53 -22.23
C TYR A 79 5.48 -1.46 -22.43
N ASP A 80 5.97 -1.76 -23.63
CA ASP A 80 7.40 -1.66 -23.96
C ASP A 80 7.89 -0.21 -23.89
N LEU A 81 7.14 0.75 -24.44
CA LEU A 81 7.47 2.18 -24.33
C LEU A 81 7.53 2.63 -22.86
N TYR A 82 6.64 2.11 -22.02
CA TYR A 82 6.68 2.39 -20.60
C TYR A 82 7.91 1.77 -19.92
N LEU A 83 8.23 0.51 -20.23
CA LEU A 83 9.41 -0.17 -19.71
C LEU A 83 10.72 0.50 -20.17
N ASP A 84 10.76 1.06 -21.37
CA ASP A 84 11.90 1.87 -21.85
C ASP A 84 12.12 3.11 -20.95
N SER A 85 11.04 3.76 -20.53
CA SER A 85 11.13 4.89 -19.58
C SER A 85 11.51 4.46 -18.17
N VAL A 86 10.96 3.34 -17.70
CA VAL A 86 11.37 2.75 -16.41
C VAL A 86 12.86 2.40 -16.45
N GLU A 87 13.37 1.90 -17.58
CA GLU A 87 14.80 1.60 -17.75
C GLU A 87 15.67 2.85 -17.70
N ARG A 88 15.25 3.95 -18.37
CA ARG A 88 15.94 5.25 -18.26
C ARG A 88 15.95 5.75 -16.82
N GLN A 89 14.83 5.65 -16.12
CA GLN A 89 14.76 6.04 -14.71
C GLN A 89 15.64 5.14 -13.83
N ALA A 90 15.61 3.81 -14.04
CA ALA A 90 16.41 2.84 -13.30
C ALA A 90 17.91 3.12 -13.45
N ARG A 91 18.36 3.35 -14.69
CA ARG A 91 19.75 3.76 -14.98
C ARG A 91 20.11 5.02 -14.21
N ARG A 92 19.28 6.06 -14.26
CA ARG A 92 19.59 7.32 -13.58
C ARG A 92 19.59 7.19 -12.04
N MET A 93 18.60 6.50 -11.49
CA MET A 93 18.45 6.27 -10.06
C MET A 93 19.57 5.40 -9.50
N SER A 94 19.99 4.36 -10.23
CA SER A 94 21.11 3.50 -9.83
C SER A 94 22.42 4.29 -9.74
N ALA A 95 22.66 5.22 -10.67
CA ALA A 95 23.82 6.10 -10.63
C ALA A 95 23.78 7.06 -9.42
N ALA A 96 22.61 7.61 -9.09
CA ALA A 96 22.43 8.50 -7.93
C ALA A 96 22.59 7.77 -6.58
N THR A 97 22.41 6.45 -6.56
CA THR A 97 22.41 5.62 -5.35
C THR A 97 23.58 4.64 -5.31
N VAL A 98 24.66 4.91 -6.06
CA VAL A 98 25.86 4.06 -6.10
C VAL A 98 26.58 4.03 -4.73
N GLY A 99 27.34 2.96 -4.47
CA GLY A 99 28.15 2.80 -3.27
C GLY A 99 27.71 1.57 -2.46
N ASP A 100 27.46 1.76 -1.17
CA ASP A 100 27.06 0.71 -0.21
C ASP A 100 25.57 0.35 -0.27
N ARG A 101 24.95 0.53 -1.44
CA ARG A 101 23.53 0.28 -1.64
C ARG A 101 23.21 -1.20 -1.52
N SER A 102 22.25 -1.55 -0.66
CA SER A 102 21.66 -2.89 -0.60
C SER A 102 20.14 -2.80 -0.65
N VAL A 103 19.51 -3.72 -1.37
CA VAL A 103 18.05 -3.84 -1.45
C VAL A 103 17.62 -5.00 -0.55
N ALA A 104 16.81 -4.71 0.46
CA ALA A 104 16.30 -5.71 1.39
C ALA A 104 14.99 -6.36 0.91
N ARG A 105 14.19 -5.66 0.10
CA ARG A 105 12.91 -6.19 -0.39
C ARG A 105 12.53 -5.62 -1.74
N LEU A 106 11.75 -6.39 -2.49
CA LEU A 106 11.22 -6.03 -3.80
C LEU A 106 9.69 -6.13 -3.82
N ALA A 107 9.03 -5.22 -4.54
CA ALA A 107 7.63 -5.37 -4.85
C ALA A 107 7.25 -4.76 -6.21
N LEU A 108 6.41 -5.47 -6.95
CA LEU A 108 5.71 -4.94 -8.12
C LEU A 108 4.24 -4.75 -7.77
N GLY A 109 3.71 -3.57 -8.03
CA GLY A 109 2.29 -3.29 -7.81
C GLY A 109 1.80 -2.06 -8.57
N GLY A 110 0.64 -1.55 -8.15
CA GLY A 110 0.09 -0.29 -8.64
C GLY A 110 -1.22 -0.47 -9.38
N GLY A 111 -1.14 -0.88 -10.65
CA GLY A 111 -2.26 -1.43 -11.38
C GLY A 111 -2.33 -2.94 -11.19
N THR A 112 -1.83 -3.70 -12.16
CA THR A 112 -1.72 -5.15 -12.08
C THR A 112 -0.47 -5.57 -12.85
N PRO A 113 0.69 -5.79 -12.18
CA PRO A 113 1.93 -6.19 -12.82
C PRO A 113 1.80 -7.32 -13.84
N THR A 114 0.99 -8.33 -13.53
CA THR A 114 0.78 -9.49 -14.40
C THR A 114 -0.01 -9.20 -15.68
N VAL A 115 -0.40 -7.95 -15.98
CA VAL A 115 -0.86 -7.58 -17.33
C VAL A 115 0.26 -7.66 -18.36
N LEU A 116 1.50 -7.39 -17.96
CA LEU A 116 2.68 -7.55 -18.81
C LEU A 116 2.79 -8.98 -19.34
N SER A 117 3.32 -9.14 -20.55
CA SER A 117 3.65 -10.46 -21.08
C SER A 117 4.79 -11.11 -20.26
N ALA A 118 4.97 -12.42 -20.39
CA ALA A 118 6.08 -13.12 -19.73
C ALA A 118 7.44 -12.51 -20.14
N ALA A 119 7.64 -12.21 -21.43
CA ALA A 119 8.86 -11.57 -21.92
C ALA A 119 9.10 -10.18 -21.31
N GLN A 120 8.04 -9.39 -21.12
CA GLN A 120 8.12 -8.07 -20.51
C GLN A 120 8.41 -8.12 -19.01
N LEU A 121 7.82 -9.08 -18.29
CA LEU A 121 8.16 -9.33 -16.88
C LEU A 121 9.61 -9.77 -16.74
N ASP A 122 10.07 -10.69 -17.59
CA ASP A 122 11.46 -11.15 -17.62
C ASP A 122 12.43 -9.99 -17.87
N ARG A 123 12.14 -9.15 -18.87
CA ARG A 123 12.88 -7.90 -19.13
C ARG A 123 12.95 -7.00 -17.89
N LEU A 124 11.83 -6.83 -17.18
CA LEU A 124 11.79 -6.03 -15.96
C LEU A 124 12.66 -6.63 -14.86
N PHE A 125 12.61 -7.94 -14.60
CA PHE A 125 13.46 -8.57 -13.59
C PHE A 125 14.96 -8.44 -13.94
N GLN A 126 15.32 -8.67 -15.20
CA GLN A 126 16.69 -8.46 -15.68
C GLN A 126 17.17 -7.01 -15.46
N MET A 127 16.27 -6.03 -15.64
CA MET A 127 16.55 -4.62 -15.36
C MET A 127 16.82 -4.37 -13.87
N LEU A 128 16.01 -4.94 -12.97
CA LEU A 128 16.22 -4.80 -11.53
C LEU A 128 17.54 -5.42 -11.07
N VAL A 129 17.90 -6.60 -11.60
CA VAL A 129 19.21 -7.21 -11.37
C VAL A 129 20.32 -6.31 -11.88
N ARG A 130 20.23 -5.84 -13.14
CA ARG A 130 21.29 -5.06 -13.78
C ARG A 130 21.59 -3.74 -13.07
N TYR A 131 20.56 -2.98 -12.72
CA TYR A 131 20.74 -1.61 -12.20
C TYR A 131 20.75 -1.57 -10.67
N PHE A 132 20.13 -2.56 -10.01
CA PHE A 132 20.01 -2.56 -8.55
C PHE A 132 20.66 -3.75 -7.86
N ASP A 133 21.30 -4.69 -8.56
CA ASP A 133 21.77 -5.95 -7.94
C ASP A 133 20.66 -6.63 -7.13
N ALA A 134 19.42 -6.46 -7.60
CA ALA A 134 18.22 -6.84 -6.88
C ALA A 134 17.64 -8.10 -7.52
N ASP A 135 18.25 -9.25 -7.22
CA ASP A 135 17.83 -10.56 -7.72
C ASP A 135 16.69 -11.13 -6.86
N PRO A 136 15.48 -11.32 -7.41
CA PRO A 136 14.36 -11.88 -6.65
C PRO A 136 14.55 -13.31 -6.17
N ARG A 137 15.58 -14.02 -6.67
CA ARG A 137 15.98 -15.35 -6.16
C ARG A 137 16.73 -15.27 -4.83
N GLN A 138 17.19 -14.08 -4.46
CA GLN A 138 18.00 -13.82 -3.26
C GLN A 138 17.32 -12.84 -2.31
N ILE A 139 16.38 -12.04 -2.80
CA ILE A 139 15.71 -10.97 -2.05
C ILE A 139 14.19 -11.23 -2.05
N PRO A 140 13.52 -11.20 -0.89
CA PRO A 140 12.07 -11.37 -0.82
C PRO A 140 11.34 -10.42 -1.76
N MET A 141 10.52 -11.00 -2.62
CA MET A 141 9.80 -10.28 -3.66
C MET A 141 8.32 -10.60 -3.65
N SER A 142 7.50 -9.54 -3.68
CA SER A 142 6.06 -9.62 -3.85
C SER A 142 5.61 -9.14 -5.23
N VAL A 143 4.66 -9.83 -5.84
CA VAL A 143 4.01 -9.41 -7.09
C VAL A 143 2.49 -9.40 -6.92
N GLU A 144 1.87 -8.26 -7.24
CA GLU A 144 0.42 -8.14 -7.34
C GLU A 144 -0.11 -8.76 -8.65
N SER A 145 -1.26 -9.42 -8.57
CA SER A 145 -1.91 -10.10 -9.67
C SER A 145 -3.43 -9.97 -9.64
N SER A 146 -4.08 -10.35 -10.74
CA SER A 146 -5.53 -10.43 -10.85
C SER A 146 -5.95 -11.79 -11.45
N PRO A 147 -7.16 -12.29 -11.14
CA PRO A 147 -7.65 -13.57 -11.67
C PRO A 147 -7.42 -13.78 -13.17
N LYS A 148 -7.79 -12.79 -13.99
CA LYS A 148 -7.65 -12.82 -15.45
C LYS A 148 -6.20 -12.85 -15.95
N THR A 149 -5.27 -12.32 -15.17
CA THR A 149 -3.87 -12.13 -15.60
C THR A 149 -2.90 -13.14 -15.00
N ALA A 150 -3.34 -13.96 -14.04
CA ALA A 150 -2.59 -15.07 -13.47
C ALA A 150 -2.61 -16.31 -14.40
N SER A 151 -2.01 -16.19 -15.59
CA SER A 151 -1.83 -17.32 -16.52
C SER A 151 -0.72 -18.25 -16.05
N GLN A 152 -0.77 -19.53 -16.45
CA GLN A 152 0.24 -20.53 -16.06
C GLN A 152 1.65 -20.09 -16.46
N GLU A 153 1.84 -19.64 -17.70
CA GLU A 153 3.11 -19.15 -18.22
C GLU A 153 3.74 -18.05 -17.34
N LYS A 154 2.93 -17.08 -16.90
CA LYS A 154 3.42 -16.00 -16.03
C LYS A 154 3.76 -16.52 -14.64
N LEU A 155 2.94 -17.39 -14.06
CA LEU A 155 3.23 -17.98 -12.75
C LEU A 155 4.52 -18.82 -12.78
N ASP A 156 4.74 -19.59 -13.84
CA ASP A 156 5.97 -20.36 -14.02
C ASP A 156 7.20 -19.44 -14.10
N LEU A 157 7.11 -18.35 -14.86
CA LEU A 157 8.17 -17.33 -14.92
C LEU A 157 8.43 -16.70 -13.54
N LEU A 158 7.38 -16.31 -12.80
CA LEU A 158 7.54 -15.73 -11.47
C LEU A 158 8.24 -16.73 -10.52
N ARG A 159 7.95 -18.03 -10.61
CA ARG A 159 8.65 -19.07 -9.84
C ARG A 159 10.11 -19.22 -10.27
N GLN A 160 10.41 -19.15 -11.57
CA GLN A 160 11.79 -19.20 -12.09
C GLN A 160 12.64 -18.04 -11.56
N TRP A 161 12.04 -16.86 -11.42
CA TRP A 161 12.67 -15.70 -10.80
C TRP A 161 12.70 -15.75 -9.28
N GLY A 162 12.16 -16.79 -8.64
CA GLY A 162 12.21 -16.92 -7.18
C GLY A 162 11.23 -16.01 -6.43
N VAL A 163 10.20 -15.47 -7.09
CA VAL A 163 9.16 -14.69 -6.42
C VAL A 163 8.58 -15.48 -5.25
N GLU A 164 8.60 -14.85 -4.09
CA GLU A 164 8.18 -15.43 -2.81
C GLU A 164 6.68 -15.26 -2.61
N ARG A 165 6.17 -14.05 -2.87
CA ARG A 165 4.81 -13.65 -2.54
C ARG A 165 4.00 -13.25 -3.76
N VAL A 166 2.82 -13.85 -3.92
CA VAL A 166 1.81 -13.43 -4.90
C VAL A 166 0.58 -12.90 -4.17
N SER A 167 0.19 -11.66 -4.46
CA SER A 167 -1.04 -11.05 -3.96
C SER A 167 -2.09 -11.06 -5.05
N ILE A 168 -3.25 -11.65 -4.79
CA ILE A 168 -4.35 -11.65 -5.75
C ILE A 168 -5.56 -10.91 -5.18
N GLY A 169 -5.99 -9.87 -5.89
CA GLY A 169 -7.25 -9.20 -5.57
C GLY A 169 -8.42 -10.09 -5.97
N VAL A 170 -9.22 -10.56 -5.04
CA VAL A 170 -10.48 -11.30 -5.31
C VAL A 170 -11.69 -10.43 -4.98
N GLN A 171 -11.59 -9.65 -3.90
CA GLN A 171 -12.57 -8.70 -3.40
C GLN A 171 -13.82 -9.35 -2.81
N SER A 172 -14.47 -10.26 -3.52
CA SER A 172 -15.53 -11.14 -3.00
C SER A 172 -15.65 -12.38 -3.87
N PHE A 173 -16.09 -13.49 -3.28
CA PHE A 173 -16.42 -14.71 -4.03
C PHE A 173 -17.88 -14.71 -4.52
N VAL A 174 -18.65 -13.69 -4.15
CA VAL A 174 -20.04 -13.50 -4.58
C VAL A 174 -20.08 -12.55 -5.77
N GLU A 175 -20.50 -13.06 -6.93
CA GLU A 175 -20.42 -12.32 -8.22
C GLU A 175 -21.21 -11.01 -8.21
N SER A 176 -22.38 -10.97 -7.56
CA SER A 176 -23.20 -9.77 -7.46
C SER A 176 -22.50 -8.64 -6.70
N GLU A 177 -21.70 -8.97 -5.68
CA GLU A 177 -20.95 -8.00 -4.89
C GLU A 177 -19.85 -7.35 -5.74
N VAL A 178 -18.99 -8.16 -6.39
CA VAL A 178 -17.91 -7.62 -7.24
C VAL A 178 -18.45 -6.86 -8.46
N HIS A 179 -19.58 -7.29 -9.02
CA HIS A 179 -20.27 -6.55 -10.09
C HIS A 179 -20.72 -5.16 -9.60
N SER A 180 -21.30 -5.07 -8.40
CA SER A 180 -21.79 -3.82 -7.83
C SER A 180 -20.70 -2.75 -7.70
N ILE A 181 -19.46 -3.17 -7.38
CA ILE A 181 -18.30 -2.28 -7.24
C ILE A 181 -17.56 -2.03 -8.57
N GLY A 182 -18.14 -2.43 -9.70
CA GLY A 182 -17.58 -2.20 -11.03
C GLY A 182 -16.41 -3.12 -11.38
N ARG A 183 -16.44 -4.36 -10.89
CA ARG A 183 -15.44 -5.40 -11.14
C ARG A 183 -16.12 -6.75 -11.45
N PRO A 184 -16.81 -6.89 -12.60
CA PRO A 184 -17.54 -8.10 -13.00
C PRO A 184 -16.64 -9.30 -13.34
N GLN A 185 -15.89 -9.80 -12.36
CA GLN A 185 -15.12 -11.03 -12.51
C GLN A 185 -16.02 -12.25 -12.33
N GLN A 186 -15.76 -13.28 -13.12
CA GLN A 186 -16.50 -14.55 -13.06
C GLN A 186 -15.90 -15.44 -11.98
N SER A 187 -16.75 -16.13 -11.22
CA SER A 187 -16.35 -17.06 -10.15
C SER A 187 -15.40 -18.14 -10.68
N ALA A 188 -15.67 -18.69 -11.87
CA ALA A 188 -14.82 -19.69 -12.51
C ALA A 188 -13.38 -19.17 -12.78
N GLU A 189 -13.24 -17.89 -13.15
CA GLU A 189 -11.92 -17.27 -13.38
C GLU A 189 -11.15 -17.13 -12.07
N VAL A 190 -11.83 -16.67 -11.01
CA VAL A 190 -11.26 -16.53 -9.65
C VAL A 190 -10.76 -17.87 -9.13
N HIS A 191 -11.63 -18.89 -9.13
CA HIS A 191 -11.27 -20.22 -8.65
C HIS A 191 -10.17 -20.87 -9.49
N GLY A 192 -10.19 -20.68 -10.81
CA GLY A 192 -9.14 -21.15 -11.71
C GLY A 192 -7.79 -20.50 -11.42
N ALA A 193 -7.75 -19.18 -11.22
CA ALA A 193 -6.53 -18.45 -10.88
C ALA A 193 -5.94 -18.89 -9.54
N LEU A 194 -6.76 -18.97 -8.49
CA LEU A 194 -6.31 -19.43 -7.17
C LEU A 194 -5.77 -20.86 -7.21
N SER A 195 -6.41 -21.74 -7.98
CA SER A 195 -5.94 -23.13 -8.16
C SER A 195 -4.58 -23.17 -8.84
N ARG A 196 -4.37 -22.38 -9.91
CA ARG A 196 -3.07 -22.28 -10.59
C ARG A 196 -1.99 -21.71 -9.66
N ILE A 197 -2.29 -20.67 -8.90
CA ILE A 197 -1.34 -20.06 -7.96
C ILE A 197 -0.93 -21.04 -6.86
N LYS A 198 -1.88 -21.77 -6.24
CA LYS A 198 -1.54 -22.81 -5.26
C LYS A 198 -0.72 -23.93 -5.88
N GLN A 199 -1.04 -24.37 -7.11
CA GLN A 199 -0.27 -25.39 -7.83
C GLN A 199 1.17 -24.95 -8.16
N ALA A 200 1.38 -23.66 -8.45
CA ALA A 200 2.71 -23.10 -8.69
C ALA A 200 3.61 -23.10 -7.45
N GLY A 201 3.03 -23.25 -6.25
CA GLY A 201 3.80 -23.45 -5.01
C GLY A 201 4.63 -22.25 -4.59
N PHE A 202 4.07 -21.04 -4.67
CA PHE A 202 4.68 -19.85 -4.06
C PHE A 202 4.71 -20.01 -2.54
N PRO A 203 5.79 -19.58 -1.85
CA PRO A 203 5.86 -19.56 -0.40
C PRO A 203 4.72 -18.81 0.27
N VAL A 204 4.28 -17.68 -0.32
CA VAL A 204 3.20 -16.86 0.24
C VAL A 204 2.15 -16.52 -0.82
N LEU A 205 0.93 -17.03 -0.63
CA LEU A 205 -0.27 -16.53 -1.29
C LEU A 205 -1.00 -15.56 -0.37
N ASN A 206 -1.24 -14.33 -0.85
CA ASN A 206 -2.18 -13.40 -0.25
C ASN A 206 -3.46 -13.29 -1.07
N ILE A 207 -4.62 -13.33 -0.40
CA ILE A 207 -5.93 -13.05 -0.99
C ILE A 207 -6.47 -11.73 -0.43
N ASP A 208 -6.69 -10.73 -1.30
CA ASP A 208 -7.34 -9.48 -0.91
C ASP A 208 -8.87 -9.59 -1.05
N LEU A 209 -9.58 -9.22 0.00
CA LEU A 209 -11.05 -9.16 0.08
C LEU A 209 -11.51 -7.75 0.50
N ILE A 210 -12.71 -7.37 0.06
CA ILE A 210 -13.32 -6.09 0.38
C ILE A 210 -14.65 -6.33 1.11
N TYR A 211 -14.80 -5.74 2.29
CA TYR A 211 -16.04 -5.70 3.05
C TYR A 211 -16.73 -4.33 2.96
N GLY A 212 -18.01 -4.26 3.30
CA GLY A 212 -18.84 -3.05 3.16
C GLY A 212 -19.29 -2.78 1.71
N GLN A 213 -19.36 -3.81 0.87
CA GLN A 213 -19.83 -3.66 -0.50
C GLN A 213 -21.36 -3.44 -0.55
N PRO A 214 -21.89 -2.77 -1.61
CA PRO A 214 -23.33 -2.63 -1.77
C PRO A 214 -24.04 -3.99 -1.70
N GLN A 215 -25.08 -4.08 -0.87
CA GLN A 215 -25.89 -5.30 -0.65
C GLN A 215 -25.15 -6.48 -0.01
N GLN A 216 -23.89 -6.31 0.41
CA GLN A 216 -23.18 -7.34 1.14
C GLN A 216 -23.82 -7.53 2.52
N THR A 217 -24.03 -8.79 2.88
CA THR A 217 -24.61 -9.19 4.17
C THR A 217 -23.57 -9.94 4.98
N LEU A 218 -23.81 -10.13 6.28
CA LEU A 218 -22.96 -10.98 7.11
C LEU A 218 -22.86 -12.42 6.55
N ALA A 219 -23.95 -12.95 5.99
CA ALA A 219 -23.98 -14.29 5.42
C ALA A 219 -23.11 -14.39 4.16
N SER A 220 -23.26 -13.46 3.21
CA SER A 220 -22.46 -13.44 1.97
C SER A 220 -20.99 -13.07 2.22
N TRP A 221 -20.72 -12.29 3.26
CA TRP A 221 -19.36 -12.03 3.72
C TRP A 221 -18.68 -13.29 4.28
N ASN A 222 -19.38 -14.04 5.14
CA ASN A 222 -18.88 -15.32 5.65
C ASN A 222 -18.67 -16.34 4.53
N GLU A 223 -19.52 -16.36 3.50
CA GLU A 223 -19.31 -17.19 2.31
C GLU A 223 -17.97 -16.87 1.62
N SER A 224 -17.64 -15.58 1.46
CA SER A 224 -16.36 -15.16 0.87
C SER A 224 -15.15 -15.51 1.74
N LEU A 225 -15.26 -15.36 3.05
CA LEU A 225 -14.21 -15.75 4.00
C LEU A 225 -13.97 -17.26 3.97
N ASP A 226 -15.04 -18.05 4.03
CA ASP A 226 -14.96 -19.52 3.96
C ASP A 226 -14.37 -19.96 2.62
N ALA A 227 -14.74 -19.29 1.52
CA ALA A 227 -14.16 -19.55 0.21
C ALA A 227 -12.66 -19.27 0.14
N ALA A 228 -12.20 -18.15 0.69
CA ALA A 228 -10.77 -17.84 0.79
C ALA A 228 -10.02 -18.88 1.63
N LEU A 229 -10.56 -19.23 2.80
CA LEU A 229 -9.95 -20.18 3.74
C LEU A 229 -9.79 -21.59 3.15
N ARG A 230 -10.65 -22.02 2.20
CA ARG A 230 -10.49 -23.30 1.48
C ARG A 230 -9.16 -23.40 0.74
N TYR A 231 -8.60 -22.29 0.30
CA TYR A 231 -7.29 -22.25 -0.38
C TYR A 231 -6.11 -22.28 0.59
N LYS A 232 -6.37 -22.15 1.90
CA LYS A 232 -5.35 -22.03 2.96
C LYS A 232 -4.24 -21.07 2.53
N PRO A 233 -4.56 -19.81 2.19
CA PRO A 233 -3.55 -18.84 1.83
C PRO A 233 -2.72 -18.47 3.08
N GLU A 234 -1.45 -18.17 2.88
CA GLU A 234 -0.56 -17.78 3.97
C GLU A 234 -0.91 -16.37 4.49
N GLU A 235 -1.59 -15.55 3.67
CA GLU A 235 -2.11 -14.24 4.06
C GLU A 235 -3.53 -13.99 3.52
N ILE A 236 -4.32 -13.24 4.28
CA ILE A 236 -5.60 -12.69 3.84
C ILE A 236 -5.64 -11.22 4.25
N PHE A 237 -5.94 -10.35 3.30
CA PHE A 237 -6.08 -8.92 3.58
C PHE A 237 -7.55 -8.50 3.44
N LEU A 238 -8.08 -7.84 4.47
CA LEU A 238 -9.46 -7.36 4.55
C LEU A 238 -9.49 -5.83 4.42
N TYR A 239 -10.14 -5.32 3.38
CA TYR A 239 -10.23 -3.88 3.12
C TYR A 239 -11.67 -3.40 3.28
N PRO A 240 -11.94 -2.29 3.99
CA PRO A 240 -13.24 -1.63 3.86
C PRO A 240 -13.36 -1.04 2.45
N LEU A 241 -14.58 -1.03 1.91
CA LEU A 241 -14.86 -0.31 0.67
C LEU A 241 -14.82 1.19 0.91
N TYR A 242 -13.78 1.86 0.43
CA TYR A 242 -13.78 3.31 0.36
C TYR A 242 -14.41 3.81 -0.93
N VAL A 243 -15.47 4.61 -0.79
CA VAL A 243 -15.99 5.41 -1.89
C VAL A 243 -15.31 6.77 -1.86
N ARG A 244 -14.66 7.14 -2.97
CA ARG A 244 -13.96 8.43 -3.12
C ARG A 244 -14.52 9.23 -4.29
N PRO A 245 -14.67 10.56 -4.20
CA PRO A 245 -15.37 11.36 -5.20
C PRO A 245 -14.87 11.19 -6.64
N GLN A 246 -13.56 11.03 -6.83
CA GLN A 246 -12.93 10.91 -8.15
C GLN A 246 -12.98 9.48 -8.76
N THR A 247 -13.59 8.51 -8.08
CA THR A 247 -13.65 7.10 -8.53
C THR A 247 -14.85 6.85 -9.44
N GLY A 248 -14.96 5.64 -10.00
CA GLY A 248 -16.14 5.24 -10.76
C GLY A 248 -17.40 5.17 -9.90
N LEU A 249 -17.29 4.66 -8.67
CA LEU A 249 -18.39 4.60 -7.70
C LEU A 249 -18.76 5.96 -7.15
N GLY A 250 -17.78 6.79 -6.78
CA GLY A 250 -18.05 8.12 -6.21
C GLY A 250 -18.69 9.11 -7.17
N ARG A 251 -18.75 8.78 -8.47
CA ARG A 251 -19.45 9.57 -9.50
C ARG A 251 -20.80 8.98 -9.91
N ARG A 252 -21.25 7.87 -9.30
CA ARG A 252 -22.61 7.37 -9.51
C ARG A 252 -23.57 8.15 -8.64
N ASP A 253 -24.76 8.48 -9.15
CA ASP A 253 -25.86 9.09 -8.40
C ASP A 253 -26.57 8.08 -7.48
N ILE A 254 -25.81 7.18 -6.86
CA ILE A 254 -26.33 6.22 -5.88
C ILE A 254 -25.83 6.70 -4.52
N PRO A 255 -26.73 6.96 -3.55
CA PRO A 255 -26.32 7.23 -2.18
C PRO A 255 -25.67 5.97 -1.61
N LEU A 256 -24.35 5.88 -1.76
CA LEU A 256 -23.51 4.95 -1.02
C LEU A 256 -23.14 5.68 0.26
N GLU A 257 -23.64 5.20 1.40
CA GLU A 257 -23.13 5.65 2.69
C GLU A 257 -21.63 5.36 2.72
N SER A 258 -20.83 6.37 3.09
CA SER A 258 -19.37 6.23 3.14
C SER A 258 -18.90 5.25 4.22
N ASP A 259 -19.79 4.94 5.18
CA ASP A 259 -19.57 4.00 6.28
C ASP A 259 -20.92 3.60 6.90
N PRO A 260 -21.68 2.67 6.29
CA PRO A 260 -22.92 2.20 6.91
C PRO A 260 -22.59 1.53 8.25
N PRO A 261 -23.42 1.66 9.30
CA PRO A 261 -23.15 1.10 10.64
C PRO A 261 -22.76 -0.39 10.64
N GLN A 262 -23.20 -1.14 9.63
CA GLN A 262 -22.89 -2.56 9.45
C GLN A 262 -21.41 -2.83 9.07
N THR A 263 -20.66 -1.84 8.59
CA THR A 263 -19.28 -2.04 8.10
C THR A 263 -18.32 -2.45 9.22
N ILE A 264 -18.48 -1.91 10.43
CA ILE A 264 -17.70 -2.35 11.59
C ILE A 264 -18.10 -3.74 12.06
N GLU A 265 -19.37 -4.12 11.92
CA GLU A 265 -19.84 -5.49 12.22
C GLU A 265 -19.23 -6.50 11.24
N LEU A 266 -19.16 -6.17 9.94
CA LEU A 266 -18.51 -7.01 8.92
C LEU A 266 -17.01 -7.15 9.18
N TYR A 267 -16.33 -6.07 9.57
CA TYR A 267 -14.93 -6.13 9.99
C TYR A 267 -14.74 -7.07 11.19
N ARG A 268 -15.51 -6.88 12.26
CA ARG A 268 -15.42 -7.70 13.48
C ARG A 268 -15.67 -9.17 13.15
N ALA A 269 -16.70 -9.47 12.35
CA ALA A 269 -16.97 -10.83 11.89
C ALA A 269 -15.82 -11.43 11.07
N GLY A 270 -15.24 -10.65 10.16
CA GLY A 270 -14.08 -11.08 9.37
C GLY A 270 -12.85 -11.36 10.22
N ARG A 271 -12.51 -10.43 11.13
CA ARG A 271 -11.44 -10.60 12.11
C ARG A 271 -11.65 -11.87 12.93
N ASP A 272 -12.80 -12.02 13.57
CA ASP A 272 -13.07 -13.13 14.49
C ASP A 272 -13.05 -14.48 13.76
N ARG A 273 -13.57 -14.52 12.51
CA ARG A 273 -13.52 -15.72 11.67
C ARG A 273 -12.09 -16.13 11.32
N LEU A 274 -11.22 -15.17 10.97
CA LEU A 274 -9.82 -15.43 10.64
C LEU A 274 -8.99 -15.83 11.87
N LEU A 275 -9.20 -15.17 13.02
CA LEU A 275 -8.57 -15.55 14.28
C LEU A 275 -8.96 -16.99 14.68
N ALA A 276 -10.24 -17.35 14.56
CA ALA A 276 -10.72 -18.70 14.81
C ALA A 276 -10.15 -19.75 13.83
N ALA A 277 -9.72 -19.31 12.64
CA ALA A 277 -9.03 -20.15 11.65
C ALA A 277 -7.50 -20.23 11.88
N GLY A 278 -6.97 -19.59 12.93
CA GLY A 278 -5.55 -19.64 13.29
C GLY A 278 -4.69 -18.52 12.69
N TYR A 279 -5.29 -17.53 12.04
CA TYR A 279 -4.55 -16.36 11.54
C TYR A 279 -4.24 -15.40 12.69
N ARG A 280 -3.10 -14.72 12.60
CA ARG A 280 -2.69 -13.59 13.44
C ARG A 280 -2.99 -12.29 12.70
N GLN A 281 -3.61 -11.34 13.37
CA GLN A 281 -3.80 -9.98 12.85
C GLN A 281 -2.52 -9.15 13.02
N LEU A 282 -1.96 -8.63 11.91
CA LEU A 282 -0.75 -7.80 11.90
C LEU A 282 -1.04 -6.29 11.86
N SER A 283 -2.16 -5.92 11.23
CA SER A 283 -2.72 -4.57 11.23
C SER A 283 -4.24 -4.70 11.09
N MET A 284 -4.97 -3.58 11.07
CA MET A 284 -6.42 -3.61 10.85
C MET A 284 -6.81 -4.50 9.65
N ARG A 285 -5.99 -4.51 8.61
CA ARG A 285 -6.33 -5.17 7.34
C ARG A 285 -5.52 -6.42 7.02
N SER A 286 -4.37 -6.65 7.65
CA SER A 286 -3.49 -7.76 7.29
C SER A 286 -3.58 -8.90 8.30
N PHE A 287 -3.85 -10.11 7.80
CA PHE A 287 -3.90 -11.33 8.58
C PHE A 287 -2.95 -12.35 7.95
N THR A 288 -2.12 -13.00 8.78
CA THR A 288 -1.18 -14.03 8.32
C THR A 288 -1.43 -15.32 9.07
N LEU A 289 -1.37 -16.44 8.37
CA LEU A 289 -1.31 -17.75 9.01
C LEU A 289 0.11 -17.92 9.54
N LYS A 290 0.26 -18.13 10.85
CA LYS A 290 1.57 -18.34 11.47
C LYS A 290 2.32 -19.47 10.73
N SER A 291 3.41 -19.16 10.02
CA SER A 291 4.32 -20.19 9.53
C SER A 291 5.32 -20.55 10.63
N GLU A 292 5.87 -21.76 10.58
CA GLU A 292 6.93 -22.22 11.52
C GLU A 292 8.24 -21.41 11.40
N THR A 293 8.31 -20.50 10.43
CA THR A 293 9.42 -19.57 10.22
C THR A 293 8.94 -18.14 10.53
N ASP A 294 8.88 -17.76 11.81
CA ASP A 294 9.02 -16.35 12.24
C ASP A 294 10.47 -15.88 11.92
N ASP A 295 10.97 -16.17 10.72
CA ASP A 295 12.17 -15.57 10.16
C ASP A 295 11.71 -14.18 9.75
N GLU A 296 12.18 -13.13 10.44
CA GLU A 296 11.64 -11.76 10.31
C GLU A 296 11.91 -11.12 8.92
N GLY A 297 12.35 -11.93 7.95
CA GLY A 297 12.90 -11.49 6.69
C GLY A 297 14.14 -10.62 6.92
N PRO A 298 14.70 -10.05 5.85
CA PRO A 298 15.71 -9.01 6.00
C PRO A 298 15.13 -7.82 6.77
N GLU A 299 15.95 -7.25 7.66
CA GLU A 299 15.60 -6.11 8.51
C GLU A 299 15.28 -4.88 7.64
N TYR A 300 13.99 -4.69 7.32
CA TYR A 300 13.44 -3.46 6.73
C TYR A 300 12.49 -2.80 7.74
N CYS A 301 12.84 -1.59 8.15
CA CYS A 301 12.09 -0.77 9.08
C CYS A 301 11.41 0.36 8.32
N CYS A 302 10.09 0.26 8.09
CA CYS A 302 9.37 1.27 7.31
C CYS A 302 9.45 2.69 7.92
N GLN A 303 9.74 2.80 9.22
CA GLN A 303 9.90 4.04 9.96
C GLN A 303 11.23 4.77 9.68
N SER A 304 12.28 4.07 9.27
CA SER A 304 13.64 4.63 9.14
C SER A 304 14.32 4.34 7.81
N ASP A 305 14.00 3.22 7.17
CA ASP A 305 14.73 2.75 6.00
C ASP A 305 14.17 3.36 4.73
N GLY A 306 15.08 3.61 3.78
CA GLY A 306 14.75 4.25 2.52
C GLY A 306 13.94 3.36 1.58
N MET A 307 13.25 4.01 0.64
CA MET A 307 12.51 3.33 -0.42
C MET A 307 12.85 3.98 -1.76
N LEU A 308 13.13 3.16 -2.77
CA LEU A 308 13.31 3.59 -4.15
C LEU A 308 12.07 3.20 -4.95
N GLY A 309 11.40 4.21 -5.53
CA GLY A 309 10.24 4.02 -6.40
C GLY A 309 10.59 4.18 -7.86
N LEU A 310 10.27 3.17 -8.67
CA LEU A 310 10.38 3.20 -10.13
C LEU A 310 9.00 3.18 -10.78
N GLY A 311 8.85 3.90 -11.88
CA GLY A 311 7.59 4.05 -12.60
C GLY A 311 6.76 5.26 -12.17
N ALA A 312 5.94 5.76 -13.10
CA ALA A 312 4.99 6.84 -12.85
C ALA A 312 4.04 6.48 -11.70
N GLY A 313 3.95 7.34 -10.69
CA GLY A 313 3.13 7.16 -9.49
C GLY A 313 3.86 6.49 -8.33
N ALA A 314 5.07 5.94 -8.56
CA ALA A 314 5.90 5.38 -7.50
C ALA A 314 6.41 6.46 -6.55
N ARG A 315 6.60 6.07 -5.28
CA ARG A 315 7.11 6.95 -4.23
C ARG A 315 8.51 6.51 -3.86
N SER A 316 9.34 7.49 -3.53
CA SER A 316 10.64 7.26 -2.92
C SER A 316 10.69 7.98 -1.57
N TYR A 317 11.35 7.36 -0.60
CA TYR A 317 11.51 7.86 0.75
C TYR A 317 12.98 8.00 1.07
N ALA A 318 13.44 9.25 1.11
CA ALA A 318 14.68 9.66 1.76
C ALA A 318 14.35 10.17 3.18
N THR A 319 15.35 10.29 4.05
CA THR A 319 15.14 10.60 5.49
C THR A 319 14.32 11.87 5.72
N ARG A 320 14.55 12.91 4.91
CA ARG A 320 13.89 14.22 5.04
C ARG A 320 13.05 14.61 3.85
N LEU A 321 13.13 13.89 2.74
CA LEU A 321 12.38 14.19 1.52
C LEU A 321 11.64 12.94 1.07
N HIS A 322 10.33 13.04 1.02
CA HIS A 322 9.53 12.07 0.29
C HIS A 322 9.15 12.66 -1.06
N TYR A 323 9.33 11.90 -2.13
CA TYR A 323 9.03 12.38 -3.47
C TYR A 323 8.38 11.29 -4.33
N SER A 324 7.74 11.72 -5.41
CA SER A 324 7.13 10.84 -6.40
C SER A 324 7.12 11.54 -7.76
N SER A 325 6.68 10.85 -8.81
CA SER A 325 6.17 11.59 -9.95
C SER A 325 4.82 12.23 -9.60
N ARG A 326 4.36 13.16 -10.44
CA ARG A 326 2.95 13.59 -10.45
C ARG A 326 2.03 12.36 -10.62
N PHE A 327 0.84 12.43 -10.04
CA PHE A 327 -0.18 11.39 -10.14
C PHE A 327 -1.57 12.02 -10.24
N ALA A 328 -2.54 11.22 -10.69
CA ALA A 328 -3.94 11.57 -10.78
C ALA A 328 -4.82 10.34 -10.48
N VAL A 329 -6.07 10.57 -10.10
CA VAL A 329 -7.04 9.48 -10.03
C VAL A 329 -7.79 9.40 -11.36
N GLN A 330 -8.33 10.50 -11.86
CA GLN A 330 -9.18 10.49 -13.06
C GLN A 330 -8.46 10.04 -14.33
N ALA A 331 -9.16 9.30 -15.19
CA ALA A 331 -8.59 8.68 -16.38
C ALA A 331 -7.87 9.66 -17.33
N ALA A 332 -8.42 10.87 -17.53
CA ALA A 332 -7.80 11.91 -18.34
C ALA A 332 -6.46 12.37 -17.75
N GLY A 333 -6.42 12.65 -16.44
CA GLY A 333 -5.19 13.03 -15.74
C GLY A 333 -4.14 11.93 -15.76
N VAL A 334 -4.55 10.67 -15.55
CA VAL A 334 -3.65 9.51 -15.64
C VAL A 334 -3.03 9.41 -17.03
N LYS A 335 -3.84 9.53 -18.09
CA LYS A 335 -3.35 9.51 -19.47
C LYS A 335 -2.33 10.61 -19.73
N THR A 336 -2.65 11.87 -19.39
CA THR A 336 -1.75 13.01 -19.60
C THR A 336 -0.40 12.80 -18.90
N ILE A 337 -0.41 12.31 -17.66
CA ILE A 337 0.82 12.08 -16.91
C ILE A 337 1.65 10.95 -17.54
N LEU A 338 1.01 9.88 -18.02
CA LEU A 338 1.72 8.78 -18.67
C LEU A 338 2.29 9.18 -20.05
N ASP A 339 1.56 9.98 -20.82
CA ASP A 339 2.04 10.52 -22.09
C ASP A 339 3.28 11.40 -21.88
N GLN A 340 3.31 12.19 -20.81
CA GLN A 340 4.48 12.98 -20.40
C GLN A 340 5.62 12.11 -19.85
N TRP A 341 5.28 11.05 -19.11
CA TRP A 341 6.26 10.13 -18.53
C TRP A 341 7.10 9.43 -19.61
N VAL A 342 6.47 8.99 -20.69
CA VAL A 342 7.17 8.25 -21.75
C VAL A 342 8.17 9.12 -22.53
N THR A 343 8.02 10.45 -22.48
CA THR A 343 8.94 11.40 -23.11
C THR A 343 10.07 11.88 -22.21
N ARG A 344 10.06 11.56 -20.90
CA ARG A 344 11.11 12.01 -19.97
C ARG A 344 12.47 11.42 -20.33
N THR A 345 13.49 12.26 -20.24
CA THR A 345 14.90 11.94 -20.43
C THR A 345 15.54 11.46 -19.13
N GLU A 346 16.77 10.94 -19.20
CA GLU A 346 17.53 10.61 -17.99
C GLU A 346 17.85 11.83 -17.13
N GLU A 347 18.04 13.01 -17.72
CA GLU A 347 18.25 14.23 -16.94
C GLU A 347 17.00 14.57 -16.13
N ASP A 348 15.81 14.45 -16.74
CA ASP A 348 14.54 14.67 -16.05
C ASP A 348 14.34 13.70 -14.89
N PHE A 349 14.80 12.45 -15.04
CA PHE A 349 14.76 11.44 -13.97
C PHE A 349 15.84 11.64 -12.90
N GLY A 350 16.79 12.54 -13.11
CA GLY A 350 17.82 12.88 -12.14
C GLY A 350 17.38 13.90 -11.09
N LYS A 351 16.11 14.34 -11.13
CA LYS A 351 15.57 15.39 -10.28
C LYS A 351 14.24 14.97 -9.66
N ALA A 352 14.04 15.28 -8.39
CA ALA A 352 12.74 15.23 -7.73
C ALA A 352 12.05 16.59 -7.88
N ASP A 353 10.94 16.61 -8.64
CA ASP A 353 10.14 17.82 -8.94
C ASP A 353 8.81 17.87 -8.16
N TRP A 354 8.44 16.77 -7.49
CA TRP A 354 7.18 16.64 -6.77
C TRP A 354 7.37 15.83 -5.49
N GLY A 355 7.05 16.41 -4.33
CA GLY A 355 7.30 15.78 -3.04
C GLY A 355 6.92 16.65 -1.85
N ILE A 356 7.45 16.28 -0.68
CA ILE A 356 7.28 16.99 0.58
C ILE A 356 8.53 16.85 1.44
N TRP A 357 9.01 17.98 1.95
CA TRP A 357 10.06 18.01 2.97
C TRP A 357 9.44 17.72 4.34
N LEU A 358 10.04 16.77 5.06
CA LEU A 358 9.65 16.45 6.42
C LEU A 358 10.42 17.34 7.38
N THR A 359 9.66 18.09 8.19
CA THR A 359 10.22 18.71 9.40
C THR A 359 10.54 17.62 10.42
N GLU A 360 11.28 17.99 11.46
CA GLU A 360 11.57 17.06 12.56
C GLU A 360 10.28 16.57 13.25
N GLU A 361 9.28 17.45 13.35
CA GLU A 361 7.94 17.07 13.83
C GLU A 361 7.28 16.01 12.93
N GLU A 362 7.33 16.18 11.61
CA GLU A 362 6.71 15.21 10.70
C GLU A 362 7.40 13.85 10.74
N ARG A 363 8.73 13.82 10.91
CA ARG A 363 9.49 12.59 11.11
C ARG A 363 9.08 11.87 12.40
N GLN A 364 8.90 12.63 13.48
CA GLN A 364 8.44 12.09 14.76
C GLN A 364 7.01 11.53 14.65
N ARG A 365 6.09 12.28 14.04
CA ARG A 365 4.70 11.81 13.80
C ARG A 365 4.68 10.57 12.91
N ARG A 366 5.48 10.53 11.84
CA ARG A 366 5.63 9.37 10.96
C ARG A 366 6.00 8.11 11.75
N PHE A 367 7.02 8.21 12.59
CA PHE A 367 7.48 7.08 13.41
C PHE A 367 6.37 6.57 14.33
N ILE A 368 5.67 7.48 15.01
CA ILE A 368 4.57 7.13 15.92
C ILE A 368 3.43 6.45 15.16
N ILE A 369 2.92 7.07 14.09
CA ILE A 369 1.77 6.57 13.33
C ILE A 369 2.07 5.20 12.70
N GLN A 370 3.22 5.06 12.04
CA GLN A 370 3.55 3.80 11.35
C GLN A 370 3.82 2.65 12.32
N SER A 371 4.30 2.93 13.54
CA SER A 371 4.53 1.91 14.56
C SER A 371 3.25 1.52 15.30
N LEU A 372 2.42 2.51 15.64
CA LEU A 372 1.20 2.30 16.42
C LEU A 372 0.15 1.50 15.64
N LEU A 373 0.00 1.74 14.33
CA LEU A 373 -1.00 1.07 13.48
C LEU A 373 -0.60 -0.37 13.06
N HIS A 374 0.41 -0.94 13.71
CA HIS A 374 0.92 -2.28 13.48
C HIS A 374 0.97 -3.08 14.79
N TYR A 375 0.76 -4.39 14.74
CA TYR A 375 0.60 -5.24 15.93
C TYR A 375 1.80 -5.23 16.89
N LYS A 376 3.02 -4.99 16.37
CA LYS A 376 4.23 -4.87 17.21
C LYS A 376 4.14 -3.64 18.15
N GLY A 377 3.38 -2.63 17.76
CA GLY A 377 3.21 -1.38 18.49
C GLY A 377 4.39 -0.43 18.39
N LEU A 378 4.25 0.70 19.08
CA LEU A 378 5.29 1.71 19.24
C LEU A 378 6.16 1.39 20.46
N GLN A 379 7.43 1.03 20.21
CA GLN A 379 8.44 0.92 21.27
C GLN A 379 8.91 2.33 21.66
N ARG A 380 8.64 2.74 22.89
CA ARG A 380 8.96 4.10 23.36
C ARG A 380 10.45 4.34 23.38
N GLN A 381 11.23 3.38 23.85
CA GLN A 381 12.68 3.52 23.94
C GLN A 381 13.31 3.78 22.57
N ARG A 382 12.88 3.07 21.50
CA ARG A 382 13.35 3.34 20.13
C ARG A 382 13.01 4.74 19.64
N PHE A 383 11.84 5.26 20.00
CA PHE A 383 11.47 6.64 19.67
C PHE A 383 12.33 7.65 20.44
N ILE A 384 12.57 7.42 21.73
CA ILE A 384 13.41 8.29 22.57
C ILE A 384 14.85 8.30 22.06
N GLU A 385 15.40 7.15 21.67
CA GLU A 385 16.74 7.05 21.08
C GLU A 385 16.84 7.81 19.75
N ALA A 386 15.79 7.76 18.93
CA ALA A 386 15.77 8.44 17.64
C ALA A 386 15.59 9.97 17.75
N PHE A 387 14.84 10.46 18.75
CA PHE A 387 14.34 11.84 18.77
C PHE A 387 14.58 12.63 20.07
N GLY A 388 15.00 11.99 21.16
CA GLY A 388 15.33 12.62 22.43
C GLY A 388 14.13 13.12 23.26
N LEU A 389 12.91 12.70 22.93
CA LEU A 389 11.69 12.99 23.69
C LEU A 389 10.72 11.80 23.70
N THR A 390 9.69 11.84 24.54
CA THR A 390 8.68 10.77 24.61
C THR A 390 7.60 10.93 23.52
N PRO A 391 7.01 9.83 23.01
CA PRO A 391 5.93 9.92 22.03
C PRO A 391 4.76 10.81 22.46
N GLU A 392 4.37 10.73 23.73
CA GLU A 392 3.26 11.48 24.33
C GLU A 392 3.58 12.99 24.45
N THR A 393 4.85 13.38 24.41
CA THR A 393 5.24 14.80 24.32
C THR A 393 5.01 15.34 22.92
N ARG A 394 5.19 14.51 21.88
CA ARG A 394 4.92 14.88 20.48
C ARG A 394 3.44 14.82 20.13
N ILE A 395 2.76 13.77 20.56
CA ILE A 395 1.33 13.54 20.30
C ILE A 395 0.64 13.36 21.65
N PRO A 396 0.23 14.45 22.31
CA PRO A 396 -0.52 14.38 23.58
C PRO A 396 -1.80 13.54 23.47
N GLU A 397 -2.41 13.48 22.27
CA GLU A 397 -3.62 12.71 21.97
C GLU A 397 -3.45 11.20 22.23
N LEU A 398 -2.21 10.69 22.31
CA LEU A 398 -1.96 9.30 22.72
C LEU A 398 -2.53 9.00 24.11
N ARG A 399 -2.54 9.99 25.03
CA ARG A 399 -3.12 9.82 26.38
C ARG A 399 -4.63 9.60 26.32
N GLU A 400 -5.31 10.33 25.46
CA GLU A 400 -6.76 10.19 25.30
C GLU A 400 -7.14 8.81 24.71
N LEU A 401 -6.29 8.25 23.85
CA LEU A 401 -6.46 6.91 23.32
C LEU A 401 -6.19 5.82 24.37
N ILE A 402 -5.25 6.07 25.30
CA ILE A 402 -5.01 5.19 26.46
C ILE A 402 -6.19 5.26 27.43
N ASP A 403 -6.65 6.46 27.79
CA ASP A 403 -7.77 6.68 28.71
C ASP A 403 -9.10 6.09 28.19
N ALA A 404 -9.21 5.89 26.87
CA ALA A 404 -10.35 5.26 26.21
C ALA A 404 -10.18 3.75 25.93
N ASP A 405 -9.14 3.10 26.47
CA ASP A 405 -8.82 1.68 26.25
C ASP A 405 -8.62 1.30 24.76
N TRP A 406 -8.26 2.26 23.91
CA TRP A 406 -7.91 2.00 22.50
C TRP A 406 -6.43 1.70 22.34
N ILE A 407 -5.61 2.15 23.27
CA ILE A 407 -4.20 1.78 23.41
C ILE A 407 -4.01 1.08 24.75
N GLU A 408 -3.43 -0.11 24.71
CA GLU A 408 -2.86 -0.75 25.89
C GLU A 408 -1.38 -0.40 26.03
N GLN A 409 -0.95 -0.29 27.28
CA GLN A 409 0.44 -0.05 27.63
C GLN A 409 1.01 -1.26 28.35
N ASP A 410 2.08 -1.81 27.79
CA ASP A 410 2.82 -2.95 28.33
C ASP A 410 4.30 -2.58 28.40
N ASP A 411 4.82 -2.38 29.61
CA ASP A 411 6.18 -1.88 29.88
C ASP A 411 6.56 -0.66 29.01
N ASP A 412 7.41 -0.89 27.99
CA ASP A 412 7.95 0.11 27.05
C ASP A 412 7.12 0.27 25.77
N VAL A 413 6.08 -0.53 25.57
CA VAL A 413 5.36 -0.60 24.28
C VAL A 413 3.93 -0.06 24.40
N LEU A 414 3.54 0.75 23.41
CA LEU A 414 2.16 1.15 23.16
C LEU A 414 1.58 0.32 22.02
N ARG A 415 0.49 -0.41 22.28
CA ARG A 415 -0.18 -1.24 21.27
C ARG A 415 -1.66 -0.87 21.18
N LEU A 416 -2.23 -0.94 19.98
CA LEU A 416 -3.67 -0.84 19.85
C LEU A 416 -4.34 -2.08 20.43
N THR A 417 -5.39 -1.89 21.23
CA THR A 417 -6.27 -2.98 21.64
C THR A 417 -7.05 -3.50 20.43
N SER A 418 -7.83 -4.58 20.58
CA SER A 418 -8.68 -5.07 19.48
C SER A 418 -9.68 -4.03 18.98
N GLU A 419 -10.14 -3.12 19.85
CA GLU A 419 -11.02 -2.01 19.48
C GLU A 419 -10.23 -0.87 18.85
N GLY A 420 -9.08 -0.48 19.41
CA GLY A 420 -8.18 0.50 18.78
C GLY A 420 -7.76 0.08 17.37
N MET A 421 -7.51 -1.22 17.16
CA MET A 421 -7.18 -1.78 15.85
C MET A 421 -8.35 -1.62 14.87
N ALA A 422 -9.59 -1.82 15.31
CA ALA A 422 -10.81 -1.59 14.51
C ALA A 422 -10.95 -0.12 14.08
N MET A 423 -10.44 0.79 14.91
CA MET A 423 -10.47 2.24 14.70
C MET A 423 -9.21 2.78 14.00
N SER A 424 -8.31 1.92 13.50
CA SER A 424 -7.01 2.34 12.94
C SER A 424 -7.12 3.39 11.84
N ASP A 425 -8.12 3.26 10.96
CA ASP A 425 -8.36 4.18 9.85
C ASP A 425 -8.97 5.53 10.28
N ALA A 426 -9.43 5.64 11.52
CA ALA A 426 -9.85 6.88 12.16
C ALA A 426 -8.69 7.47 12.98
N ILE A 427 -8.01 6.64 13.78
CA ILE A 427 -6.86 7.03 14.61
C ILE A 427 -5.73 7.58 13.75
N GLY A 428 -5.31 6.88 12.69
CA GLY A 428 -4.18 7.29 11.85
C GLY A 428 -4.31 8.74 11.35
N PRO A 429 -5.36 9.07 10.57
CA PRO A 429 -5.62 10.44 10.11
C PRO A 429 -5.79 11.48 11.23
N ALA A 430 -6.34 11.08 12.38
CA ALA A 430 -6.51 11.98 13.52
C ALA A 430 -5.17 12.49 14.08
N LEU A 431 -4.12 11.66 14.02
CA LEU A 431 -2.78 12.00 14.50
C LEU A 431 -1.96 12.84 13.51
N TYR A 432 -2.51 13.17 12.33
CA TYR A 432 -1.81 13.98 11.33
C TYR A 432 -1.59 15.41 11.84
N SER A 433 -0.51 16.06 11.43
CA SER A 433 -0.30 17.47 11.74
C SER A 433 -1.33 18.36 11.02
N ALA A 434 -1.53 19.58 11.54
CA ALA A 434 -2.42 20.56 10.91
C ALA A 434 -1.98 20.88 9.47
N SER A 435 -0.68 21.07 9.24
CA SER A 435 -0.12 21.32 7.91
C SER A 435 -0.37 20.14 6.95
N CYS A 436 -0.24 18.90 7.41
CA CYS A 436 -0.58 17.74 6.61
C CYS A 436 -2.08 17.69 6.26
N ARG A 437 -2.97 17.99 7.20
CA ARG A 437 -4.42 18.03 6.94
C ARG A 437 -4.78 19.11 5.93
N GLU A 438 -4.26 20.32 6.09
CA GLU A 438 -4.45 21.43 5.14
C GLU A 438 -4.00 21.06 3.72
N ALA A 439 -2.85 20.38 3.59
CA ALA A 439 -2.36 19.93 2.29
C ALA A 439 -3.27 18.85 1.65
N LEU A 440 -3.84 17.96 2.46
CA LEU A 440 -4.80 16.94 1.98
C LEU A 440 -6.13 17.57 1.53
N GLU A 441 -6.63 18.55 2.27
CA GLU A 441 -7.84 19.30 1.91
C GLU A 441 -7.63 20.10 0.61
N ALA A 442 -6.49 20.77 0.47
CA ALA A 442 -6.13 21.51 -0.73
C ALA A 442 -5.99 20.59 -1.97
N PHE A 443 -5.59 19.33 -1.78
CA PHE A 443 -5.59 18.34 -2.86
C PHE A 443 -7.00 17.85 -3.19
N ALA A 444 -7.86 17.61 -2.19
CA ALA A 444 -9.22 17.14 -2.39
C ALA A 444 -10.12 18.18 -3.11
N ALA A 445 -9.80 19.47 -2.98
CA ALA A 445 -10.49 20.57 -3.66
C ALA A 445 -10.15 20.71 -5.17
N LYS A 446 -9.15 19.96 -5.67
CA LYS A 446 -8.74 19.93 -7.08
C LYS A 446 -9.35 18.73 -7.81
#